data_AF-A0A350QGZ8-F1
#
_entry.id   AF-A0A350QGZ8-F1
#
_cell.length_a   1.000
_cell.length_b   1.000
_cell.length_c   1.000
_cell.angle_alpha   90.00
_cell.angle_beta   90.00
_cell.angle_gamma   90.00
#
_symmetry.space_group_name_H-M   'P 1'
#
loop_
_entity.id
_entity.type
_entity.pdbx_description
1 polymer ?
#
loop_
_entity_poly.entity_id
_entity_poly.type
_entity_poly.pdbx_seq_one_letter_code
_entity_poly.pdbx_strand_id
1 'polypeptide(L)'
;MPAKSRRNIFIVLLVIVIVAMWYGYSADNILTDAEQKQPSYELKKNVTEITTTSIAPPKVQLSEKKNEGGHSPVLLSSSMPVEITYTEQNCVDIAERVKNHSGRTAFLHWYRQELDAELDNSYYQTLSIDQLVEQAQAADVLAMRMLAERYLTYARYQHFSKPATQHVSERLDRSALGQARYWAEQAALNGYGGAFVSLLAMSYMVELEDINRKLAANPAQVEILHDQQTDVALNAQAYLTLSVEVMPQLQEFLLPLRMQLSKSELSTEEQARFDEIYPKLTSEWRDKRALLGLPAELEFNIPVEVEQYIQLLNSEVSCANGSN
;
A
#
# COMPACT_ATOMS: atom_id res chain seq x y z
N MET A 1 -30.94 5.67 -16.81
CA MET A 1 -30.02 4.71 -16.14
C MET A 1 -29.02 5.52 -15.33
N PRO A 2 -29.06 5.51 -14.00
CA PRO A 2 -28.41 6.56 -13.23
C PRO A 2 -26.91 6.29 -13.08
N ALA A 3 -26.13 7.37 -13.17
CA ALA A 3 -24.67 7.42 -13.11
C ALA A 3 -24.03 6.74 -11.88
N LYS A 4 -24.78 6.53 -10.79
CA LYS A 4 -24.33 5.84 -9.57
C LYS A 4 -23.85 4.40 -9.81
N SER A 5 -24.46 3.69 -10.77
CA SER A 5 -24.07 2.29 -11.09
C SER A 5 -22.71 2.18 -11.79
N ARG A 6 -22.23 3.24 -12.46
CA ARG A 6 -20.92 3.23 -13.14
C ARG A 6 -19.75 3.44 -12.18
N ARG A 7 -19.99 4.03 -10.99
CA ARG A 7 -18.94 4.33 -10.00
C ARG A 7 -18.49 3.11 -9.21
N ASN A 8 -19.41 2.23 -8.83
CA ASN A 8 -19.08 0.96 -8.17
C ASN A 8 -18.28 0.05 -9.11
N ILE A 9 -18.59 0.08 -10.40
CA ILE A 9 -17.79 -0.56 -11.43
C ILE A 9 -16.41 0.10 -11.52
N PHE A 10 -16.31 1.42 -11.38
CA PHE A 10 -15.03 2.15 -11.43
C PHE A 10 -14.10 1.87 -10.24
N ILE A 11 -14.58 1.83 -9.00
CA ILE A 11 -13.75 1.51 -7.82
C ILE A 11 -13.37 0.03 -7.79
N VAL A 12 -14.30 -0.85 -8.22
CA VAL A 12 -14.00 -2.27 -8.44
C VAL A 12 -13.01 -2.45 -9.58
N LEU A 13 -13.10 -1.68 -10.68
CA LEU A 13 -12.08 -1.65 -11.74
C LEU A 13 -10.78 -1.00 -11.28
N LEU A 14 -10.79 -0.04 -10.36
CA LEU A 14 -9.61 0.62 -9.81
C LEU A 14 -8.75 -0.38 -9.06
N VAL A 15 -9.38 -1.17 -8.20
CA VAL A 15 -8.67 -2.23 -7.48
C VAL A 15 -8.50 -3.48 -8.35
N ILE A 16 -9.37 -3.80 -9.31
CA ILE A 16 -9.10 -4.88 -10.29
C ILE A 16 -7.97 -4.52 -11.23
N VAL A 17 -7.76 -3.26 -11.63
CA VAL A 17 -6.61 -2.86 -12.47
C VAL A 17 -5.33 -2.91 -11.66
N ILE A 18 -5.36 -2.47 -10.40
CA ILE A 18 -4.25 -2.68 -9.45
C ILE A 18 -4.05 -4.20 -9.28
N VAL A 19 -5.00 -4.95 -8.74
CA VAL A 19 -4.91 -6.42 -8.57
C VAL A 19 -4.59 -7.18 -9.87
N ALA A 20 -5.06 -6.80 -11.06
CA ALA A 20 -4.79 -7.49 -12.33
C ALA A 20 -3.44 -7.10 -12.93
N MET A 21 -2.97 -5.85 -12.75
CA MET A 21 -1.56 -5.53 -12.98
C MET A 21 -0.66 -6.36 -12.03
N TRP A 22 -1.16 -6.72 -10.83
CA TRP A 22 -0.38 -7.34 -9.77
C TRP A 22 -0.43 -8.89 -9.84
N TYR A 23 -1.56 -9.48 -10.28
CA TYR A 23 -1.72 -10.93 -10.52
C TYR A 23 -1.38 -11.35 -11.95
N GLY A 24 -1.52 -10.47 -12.94
CA GLY A 24 -1.08 -10.73 -14.31
C GLY A 24 0.43 -10.98 -14.41
N TYR A 25 1.21 -10.37 -13.52
CA TYR A 25 2.65 -10.60 -13.39
C TYR A 25 3.03 -11.82 -12.55
N SER A 26 2.14 -12.29 -11.67
CA SER A 26 2.32 -13.51 -10.85
C SER A 26 2.12 -14.79 -11.68
N ALA A 27 1.21 -14.77 -12.66
CA ALA A 27 0.92 -15.92 -13.52
C ALA A 27 2.09 -16.35 -14.43
N ASP A 28 3.04 -15.45 -14.71
CA ASP A 28 4.15 -15.71 -15.64
C ASP A 28 5.42 -16.28 -14.99
N ASN A 29 5.47 -16.47 -13.65
CA ASN A 29 6.68 -16.97 -12.99
C ASN A 29 6.39 -18.04 -11.93
N ILE A 30 5.94 -19.21 -12.38
CA ILE A 30 6.36 -20.47 -11.76
C ILE A 30 7.81 -20.71 -12.21
N LEU A 31 8.74 -19.91 -11.67
CA LEU A 31 10.16 -20.21 -11.75
C LEU A 31 10.47 -21.10 -10.56
N THR A 32 10.65 -22.37 -10.90
CA THR A 32 11.17 -23.48 -10.11
C THR A 32 12.10 -23.07 -8.97
N ASP A 33 11.74 -23.53 -7.77
CA ASP A 33 12.62 -23.78 -6.63
C ASP A 33 14.02 -24.24 -7.05
N ALA A 34 15.04 -23.42 -6.77
CA ALA A 34 16.32 -23.84 -6.24
C ALA A 34 17.22 -22.61 -6.03
N GLU A 35 17.82 -22.55 -4.84
CA GLU A 35 18.86 -21.60 -4.41
C GLU A 35 18.41 -20.19 -4.04
N GLN A 36 17.99 -20.02 -2.79
CA GLN A 36 18.24 -18.77 -2.08
C GLN A 36 18.83 -19.05 -0.70
N LYS A 37 20.16 -18.95 -0.63
CA LYS A 37 20.88 -18.69 0.62
C LYS A 37 20.51 -17.26 1.07
N GLN A 38 20.22 -17.13 2.36
CA GLN A 38 19.96 -15.92 3.14
C GLN A 38 20.83 -14.71 2.77
N PRO A 39 20.32 -13.51 3.13
CA PRO A 39 20.98 -12.80 4.22
C PRO A 39 20.04 -12.37 5.36
N SER A 40 20.69 -12.27 6.52
CA SER A 40 20.24 -11.83 7.83
C SER A 40 19.77 -10.37 7.84
N TYR A 41 18.59 -10.10 8.41
CA TYR A 41 18.19 -8.74 8.79
C TYR A 41 18.79 -8.41 10.16
N GLU A 42 19.82 -7.56 10.18
CA GLU A 42 20.22 -6.87 11.40
C GLU A 42 19.18 -5.79 11.73
N LEU A 43 18.48 -6.03 12.84
CA LEU A 43 17.69 -5.02 13.54
C LEU A 43 18.63 -3.89 14.00
N LYS A 44 18.61 -2.73 13.35
CA LYS A 44 19.23 -1.51 13.90
C LYS A 44 18.44 -1.05 15.12
N LYS A 45 18.75 -1.64 16.27
CA LYS A 45 18.31 -1.17 17.59
C LYS A 45 19.38 -0.22 18.12
N ASN A 46 19.14 1.08 18.08
CA ASN A 46 19.93 2.03 18.87
C ASN A 46 19.57 1.81 20.35
N VAL A 47 20.37 0.96 21.03
CA VAL A 47 20.35 0.81 22.48
C VAL A 47 20.86 2.11 23.09
N THR A 48 19.98 2.83 23.78
CA THR A 48 20.38 3.94 24.65
C THR A 48 21.02 3.33 25.90
N GLU A 49 22.34 3.19 25.91
CA GLU A 49 23.07 2.91 27.15
C GLU A 49 23.09 4.16 28.01
N ILE A 50 22.34 4.09 29.10
CA ILE A 50 22.48 4.98 30.25
C ILE A 50 23.83 4.65 30.90
N THR A 51 24.80 5.56 30.81
CA THR A 51 25.86 5.64 31.82
C THR A 51 26.07 7.09 32.22
N THR A 52 25.70 7.37 33.47
CA THR A 52 26.00 8.61 34.20
C THR A 52 27.48 8.60 34.57
N THR A 53 28.21 9.69 34.29
CA THR A 53 28.94 10.55 35.27
C THR A 53 30.17 11.22 34.64
N SER A 54 30.08 12.54 34.51
CA SER A 54 31.11 13.58 34.76
C SER A 54 32.53 13.45 34.20
N ILE A 55 32.94 14.42 33.36
CA ILE A 55 33.89 15.53 33.66
C ILE A 55 34.03 16.39 32.39
N ALA A 56 33.89 17.71 32.53
CA ALA A 56 33.97 18.72 31.46
C ALA A 56 35.42 19.26 31.25
N PRO A 57 35.66 20.29 30.40
CA PRO A 57 35.93 20.21 28.95
C PRO A 57 37.32 20.82 28.59
N PRO A 58 37.66 21.00 27.29
CA PRO A 58 37.87 22.39 26.87
C PRO A 58 37.42 22.76 25.44
N LYS A 59 36.74 23.92 25.38
CA LYS A 59 36.83 25.04 24.42
C LYS A 59 37.40 24.77 23.00
N VAL A 60 36.59 25.06 21.98
CA VAL A 60 36.96 25.98 20.86
C VAL A 60 35.73 26.81 20.46
N GLN A 61 35.96 28.12 20.28
CA GLN A 61 35.02 29.20 19.95
C GLN A 61 34.40 29.03 18.55
N LEU A 62 33.08 29.14 18.41
CA LEU A 62 32.29 30.32 17.98
C LEU A 62 32.84 31.12 16.79
N SER A 63 32.10 31.05 15.67
CA SER A 63 31.90 32.17 14.77
C SER A 63 30.40 32.31 14.51
N GLU A 64 29.78 33.31 15.14
CA GLU A 64 28.44 33.80 14.84
C GLU A 64 28.37 34.37 13.42
N LYS A 65 27.24 34.12 12.74
CA LYS A 65 26.63 35.16 11.92
C LYS A 65 25.11 35.10 12.04
N LYS A 66 24.57 36.08 12.76
CA LYS A 66 23.16 36.48 12.80
C LYS A 66 22.65 36.73 11.37
N ASN A 67 21.45 36.21 11.08
CA ASN A 67 20.35 37.03 10.59
C ASN A 67 19.03 36.36 10.93
N GLU A 68 18.23 37.08 11.71
CA GLU A 68 16.83 36.81 11.98
C GLU A 68 15.99 37.12 10.74
N GLY A 69 14.91 36.35 10.53
CA GLY A 69 13.77 36.80 9.73
C GLY A 69 13.08 35.72 8.90
N GLY A 70 11.89 35.32 9.34
CA GLY A 70 10.76 35.05 8.43
C GLY A 70 10.45 33.60 8.11
N HIS A 71 9.32 33.12 8.64
CA HIS A 71 8.60 31.94 8.17
C HIS A 71 8.34 31.97 6.66
N SER A 72 8.70 30.88 5.98
CA SER A 72 7.89 30.24 4.94
C SER A 72 8.46 28.85 4.67
N PRO A 73 7.63 27.79 4.61
CA PRO A 73 8.08 26.51 4.11
C PRO A 73 8.46 26.69 2.65
N VAL A 74 9.64 26.19 2.30
CA VAL A 74 10.10 26.11 0.91
C VAL A 74 9.11 25.23 0.17
N LEU A 75 8.23 25.87 -0.61
CA LEU A 75 7.54 25.25 -1.72
C LEU A 75 8.62 24.67 -2.64
N LEU A 76 8.77 23.35 -2.64
CA LEU A 76 9.55 22.66 -3.66
C LEU A 76 8.94 23.02 -5.01
N SER A 77 9.70 23.82 -5.76
CA SER A 77 9.34 24.29 -7.07
C SER A 77 9.06 23.10 -7.99
N SER A 78 7.82 23.00 -8.45
CA SER A 78 7.42 22.19 -9.58
C SER A 78 8.33 22.52 -10.76
N SER A 79 9.20 21.59 -11.13
CA SER A 79 9.79 21.59 -12.47
C SER A 79 8.65 21.49 -13.49
N MET A 80 8.70 22.34 -14.51
CA MET A 80 7.74 22.37 -15.61
C MET A 80 7.59 20.97 -16.24
N PRO A 81 6.37 20.53 -16.62
CA PRO A 81 6.23 19.32 -17.40
C PRO A 81 6.81 19.57 -18.79
N VAL A 82 7.83 18.79 -19.17
CA VAL A 82 8.17 18.63 -20.58
C VAL A 82 7.03 17.82 -21.18
N GLU A 83 6.25 18.46 -22.06
CA GLU A 83 5.16 17.83 -22.79
C GLU A 83 5.77 16.86 -23.82
N ILE A 84 5.94 15.59 -23.45
CA ILE A 84 6.47 14.56 -24.34
C ILE A 84 5.29 14.04 -25.18
N THR A 85 5.28 14.37 -26.48
CA THR A 85 4.29 13.81 -27.40
C THR A 85 4.67 12.38 -27.77
N TYR A 86 3.81 11.41 -27.44
CA TYR A 86 4.01 10.01 -27.78
C TYR A 86 3.39 9.65 -29.13
N THR A 87 4.10 8.86 -29.95
CA THR A 87 3.56 8.25 -31.18
C THR A 87 3.22 6.78 -30.92
N GLU A 88 2.34 6.19 -31.73
CA GLU A 88 1.96 4.77 -31.61
C GLU A 88 3.18 3.83 -31.69
N GLN A 89 4.14 4.12 -32.58
CA GLN A 89 5.41 3.39 -32.67
C GLN A 89 6.26 3.54 -31.41
N ASN A 90 6.36 4.76 -30.84
CA ASN A 90 7.10 4.97 -29.61
C ASN A 90 6.48 4.18 -28.43
N CYS A 91 5.16 4.02 -28.40
CA CYS A 91 4.49 3.21 -27.36
C CYS A 91 4.81 1.72 -27.50
N VAL A 92 4.82 1.19 -28.73
CA VAL A 92 5.22 -0.20 -29.00
C VAL A 92 6.67 -0.44 -28.56
N ASP A 93 7.58 0.47 -28.89
CA ASP A 93 9.00 0.38 -28.52
C ASP A 93 9.18 0.44 -26.99
N ILE A 94 8.42 1.27 -26.28
CA ILE A 94 8.45 1.35 -24.81
C ILE A 94 7.97 0.04 -24.18
N ALA A 95 6.85 -0.53 -24.65
CA ALA A 95 6.34 -1.80 -24.14
C ALA A 95 7.33 -2.95 -24.32
N GLU A 96 8.02 -3.00 -25.47
CA GLU A 96 9.08 -4.00 -25.71
C GLU A 96 10.28 -3.79 -24.79
N ARG A 97 10.68 -2.54 -24.54
CA ARG A 97 11.75 -2.21 -23.59
C ARG A 97 11.39 -2.60 -22.15
N VAL A 98 10.13 -2.40 -21.72
CA VAL A 98 9.66 -2.86 -20.40
C VAL A 98 9.80 -4.37 -20.28
N LYS A 99 9.35 -5.13 -21.28
CA LYS A 99 9.39 -6.59 -21.25
C LYS A 99 10.81 -7.14 -21.13
N ASN A 100 11.77 -6.50 -21.79
CA ASN A 100 13.15 -6.96 -21.92
C ASN A 100 14.15 -6.27 -20.97
N HIS A 101 13.68 -5.39 -20.06
CA HIS A 101 14.57 -4.64 -19.17
C HIS A 101 15.27 -5.57 -18.16
N SER A 102 16.58 -5.41 -17.97
CA SER A 102 17.37 -6.20 -17.02
C SER A 102 16.90 -6.06 -15.57
N GLY A 103 16.42 -4.87 -15.20
CA GLY A 103 15.89 -4.57 -13.86
C GLY A 103 14.55 -5.26 -13.53
N ARG A 104 13.88 -5.93 -14.48
CA ARG A 104 12.58 -6.57 -14.25
C ARG A 104 12.63 -7.61 -13.12
N THR A 105 13.65 -8.47 -13.09
CA THR A 105 13.78 -9.50 -12.05
C THR A 105 14.08 -8.88 -10.69
N ALA A 106 14.96 -7.88 -10.64
CA ALA A 106 15.28 -7.14 -9.42
C ALA A 106 14.03 -6.43 -8.86
N PHE A 107 13.22 -5.83 -9.74
CA PHE A 107 11.94 -5.23 -9.37
C PHE A 107 10.98 -6.25 -8.76
N LEU A 108 10.80 -7.41 -9.38
CA LEU A 108 9.88 -8.44 -8.86
C LEU A 108 10.31 -8.93 -7.47
N HIS A 109 11.60 -9.14 -7.25
CA HIS A 109 12.12 -9.54 -5.94
C HIS A 109 11.90 -8.44 -4.90
N TRP A 110 12.30 -7.21 -5.22
CA TRP A 110 12.09 -6.05 -4.34
C TRP A 110 10.61 -5.86 -3.99
N TYR A 111 9.74 -5.94 -4.99
CA TYR A 111 8.30 -5.81 -4.85
C TYR A 111 7.71 -6.89 -3.91
N ARG A 112 8.11 -8.16 -4.07
CA ARG A 112 7.66 -9.26 -3.18
C ARG A 112 8.02 -9.04 -1.72
N GLN A 113 9.19 -8.45 -1.50
CA GLN A 113 9.71 -8.16 -0.17
C GLN A 113 8.98 -6.98 0.46
N GLU A 114 8.91 -5.85 -0.25
CA GLU A 114 8.50 -4.56 0.32
C GLU A 114 6.99 -4.31 0.25
N LEU A 115 6.29 -4.85 -0.77
CA LEU A 115 4.94 -4.42 -1.14
C LEU A 115 3.92 -5.54 -1.33
N ASP A 116 4.32 -6.72 -1.77
CA ASP A 116 3.40 -7.83 -2.00
C ASP A 116 2.75 -8.31 -0.70
N ALA A 117 1.49 -8.73 -0.74
CA ALA A 117 0.80 -9.30 0.42
C ALA A 117 1.27 -10.73 0.71
N GLU A 118 1.47 -11.56 -0.32
CA GLU A 118 1.77 -12.99 -0.17
C GLU A 118 3.19 -13.17 0.36
N LEU A 119 3.33 -13.70 1.58
CA LEU A 119 4.65 -13.94 2.15
C LEU A 119 5.17 -15.34 1.77
N ASP A 120 6.14 -15.39 0.86
CA ASP A 120 6.81 -16.63 0.43
C ASP A 120 7.95 -17.04 1.39
N ASN A 121 7.67 -16.99 2.70
CA ASN A 121 8.63 -17.38 3.73
C ASN A 121 8.14 -18.65 4.43
N SER A 122 8.81 -19.76 4.13
CA SER A 122 8.47 -21.10 4.62
C SER A 122 8.40 -21.19 6.14
N TYR A 123 9.19 -20.40 6.88
CA TYR A 123 9.10 -20.36 8.34
C TYR A 123 7.70 -19.90 8.80
N TYR A 124 7.27 -18.70 8.40
CA TYR A 124 5.98 -18.14 8.83
C TYR A 124 4.78 -18.91 8.29
N GLN A 125 4.91 -19.55 7.12
CA GLN A 125 3.87 -20.41 6.57
C GLN A 125 3.60 -21.64 7.44
N THR A 126 4.59 -22.16 8.16
CA THR A 126 4.42 -23.35 9.04
C THR A 126 3.86 -23.03 10.43
N LEU A 127 3.92 -21.77 10.86
CA LEU A 127 3.45 -21.37 12.19
C LEU A 127 1.92 -21.43 12.30
N SER A 128 1.42 -21.81 13.47
CA SER A 128 0.01 -21.67 13.85
C SER A 128 -0.38 -20.20 14.08
N ILE A 129 -1.68 -19.90 14.17
CA ILE A 129 -2.15 -18.53 14.46
C ILE A 129 -1.62 -18.02 15.80
N ASP A 130 -1.63 -18.85 16.85
CA ASP A 130 -1.16 -18.43 18.17
C ASP A 130 0.35 -18.12 18.16
N GLN A 131 1.14 -18.96 17.47
CA GLN A 131 2.58 -18.70 17.31
C GLN A 131 2.83 -17.43 16.51
N LEU A 132 2.06 -17.17 15.47
CA LEU A 132 2.16 -15.91 14.72
C LEU A 132 1.81 -14.70 15.58
N VAL A 133 0.77 -14.81 16.44
CA VAL A 133 0.41 -13.74 17.39
C VAL A 133 1.55 -13.48 18.37
N GLU A 134 2.19 -14.52 18.90
CA GLU A 134 3.36 -14.38 19.78
C GLU A 134 4.51 -13.64 19.09
N GLN A 135 4.85 -14.01 17.85
CA GLN A 135 5.89 -13.32 17.07
C GLN A 135 5.49 -11.86 16.77
N ALA A 136 4.24 -11.62 16.37
CA ALA A 136 3.76 -10.28 16.09
C ALA A 136 3.75 -9.39 17.35
N GLN A 137 3.44 -9.94 18.52
CA GLN A 137 3.56 -9.23 19.81
C GLN A 137 5.02 -8.90 20.16
N ALA A 138 5.98 -9.69 19.66
CA ALA A 138 7.41 -9.39 19.72
C ALA A 138 7.88 -8.39 18.64
N ALA A 139 6.95 -7.68 17.99
CA ALA A 139 7.18 -6.72 16.91
C ALA A 139 7.73 -7.32 15.60
N ASP A 140 7.47 -8.60 15.34
CA ASP A 140 7.79 -9.22 14.06
C ASP A 140 6.80 -8.80 12.96
N VAL A 141 7.28 -7.97 12.03
CA VAL A 141 6.50 -7.43 10.91
C VAL A 141 6.03 -8.51 9.94
N LEU A 142 6.83 -9.55 9.71
CA LEU A 142 6.47 -10.65 8.81
C LEU A 142 5.36 -11.50 9.43
N ALA A 143 5.38 -11.68 10.75
CA ALA A 143 4.27 -12.32 11.46
C ALA A 143 2.98 -11.47 11.39
N MET A 144 3.07 -10.15 11.56
CA MET A 144 1.91 -9.24 11.40
C MET A 144 1.32 -9.31 9.98
N ARG A 145 2.17 -9.29 8.94
CA ARG A 145 1.77 -9.46 7.53
C ARG A 145 1.05 -10.79 7.34
N MET A 146 1.63 -11.89 7.81
CA MET A 146 1.04 -13.23 7.71
C MET A 146 -0.30 -13.33 8.44
N LEU A 147 -0.44 -12.73 9.63
CA LEU A 147 -1.71 -12.69 10.35
C LEU A 147 -2.77 -11.92 9.56
N ALA A 148 -2.42 -10.76 9.01
CA ALA A 148 -3.32 -9.95 8.21
C ALA A 148 -3.83 -10.71 6.98
N GLU A 149 -2.92 -11.36 6.24
CA GLU A 149 -3.26 -12.19 5.07
C GLU A 149 -4.15 -13.39 5.44
N ARG A 150 -3.79 -14.12 6.52
CA ARG A 150 -4.54 -15.30 6.97
C ARG A 150 -5.93 -14.94 7.45
N TYR A 151 -6.07 -13.88 8.23
CA TYR A 151 -7.39 -13.41 8.66
C TYR A 151 -8.21 -12.86 7.50
N LEU A 152 -7.60 -12.23 6.49
CA LEU A 152 -8.31 -11.79 5.29
C LEU A 152 -8.81 -12.99 4.47
N THR A 153 -7.95 -13.99 4.28
CA THR A 153 -8.29 -15.27 3.65
C THR A 153 -9.42 -15.96 4.41
N TYR A 154 -9.33 -16.04 5.74
CA TYR A 154 -10.37 -16.62 6.58
C TYR A 154 -11.68 -15.84 6.50
N ALA A 155 -11.63 -14.51 6.51
CA ALA A 155 -12.83 -13.69 6.37
C ALA A 155 -13.61 -14.02 5.08
N ARG A 156 -12.87 -14.22 3.98
CA ARG A 156 -13.42 -14.48 2.64
C ARG A 156 -13.83 -15.93 2.41
N TYR A 157 -13.05 -16.89 2.90
CA TYR A 157 -13.18 -18.31 2.56
C TYR A 157 -13.47 -19.24 3.74
N GLN A 158 -13.46 -18.73 4.98
CA GLN A 158 -13.54 -19.52 6.23
C GLN A 158 -12.41 -20.55 6.38
N HIS A 159 -11.28 -20.29 5.73
CA HIS A 159 -10.06 -21.08 5.80
C HIS A 159 -8.85 -20.15 5.91
N PHE A 160 -7.85 -20.53 6.70
CA PHE A 160 -6.61 -19.74 6.83
C PHE A 160 -5.63 -19.93 5.66
N SER A 161 -5.96 -20.82 4.72
CA SER A 161 -5.24 -21.01 3.47
C SER A 161 -6.19 -20.82 2.28
N LYS A 162 -5.66 -20.30 1.17
CA LYS A 162 -6.43 -20.09 -0.06
C LYS A 162 -6.91 -21.45 -0.57
N PRO A 163 -8.23 -21.70 -0.66
CA PRO A 163 -8.73 -23.01 -1.07
C PRO A 163 -8.40 -23.29 -2.54
N ALA A 164 -8.16 -24.56 -2.88
CA ALA A 164 -7.85 -24.99 -4.25
C ALA A 164 -9.00 -24.69 -5.24
N THR A 165 -10.24 -24.66 -4.74
CA THR A 165 -11.41 -24.14 -5.46
C THR A 165 -11.83 -22.83 -4.81
N GLN A 166 -11.98 -21.77 -5.60
CA GLN A 166 -12.32 -20.42 -5.13
C GLN A 166 -13.79 -20.28 -4.69
N HIS A 167 -14.30 -21.20 -3.87
CA HIS A 167 -15.62 -21.06 -3.27
C HIS A 167 -15.55 -19.97 -2.19
N VAL A 168 -15.92 -18.76 -2.58
CA VAL A 168 -16.13 -17.65 -1.64
C VAL A 168 -17.26 -18.04 -0.70
N SER A 169 -17.05 -17.87 0.62
CA SER A 169 -18.08 -18.13 1.63
C SER A 169 -19.34 -17.31 1.31
N GLU A 170 -20.52 -17.90 1.55
CA GLU A 170 -21.81 -17.21 1.46
C GLU A 170 -21.89 -16.01 2.41
N ARG A 171 -21.12 -16.03 3.49
CA ARG A 171 -21.06 -14.97 4.49
C ARG A 171 -19.62 -14.54 4.78
N LEU A 172 -19.39 -13.24 4.70
CA LEU A 172 -18.18 -12.59 5.19
C LEU A 172 -18.11 -12.64 6.72
N ASP A 173 -17.00 -13.14 7.27
CA ASP A 173 -16.72 -13.02 8.70
C ASP A 173 -16.12 -11.64 9.01
N ARG A 174 -16.96 -10.78 9.59
CA ARG A 174 -16.60 -9.41 9.95
C ARG A 174 -15.59 -9.35 11.10
N SER A 175 -15.57 -10.34 11.99
CA SER A 175 -14.60 -10.40 13.09
C SER A 175 -13.21 -10.69 12.54
N ALA A 176 -13.09 -11.70 11.66
CA ALA A 176 -11.85 -12.00 10.97
C ALA A 176 -11.38 -10.83 10.09
N LEU A 177 -12.30 -10.14 9.41
CA LEU A 177 -11.94 -8.95 8.63
C LEU A 177 -11.41 -7.81 9.51
N GLY A 178 -11.98 -7.61 10.70
CA GLY A 178 -11.47 -6.67 11.70
C GLY A 178 -10.06 -7.03 12.17
N GLN A 179 -9.80 -8.31 12.43
CA GLN A 179 -8.46 -8.80 12.77
C GLN A 179 -7.47 -8.59 11.61
N ALA A 180 -7.88 -8.83 10.37
CA ALA A 180 -7.05 -8.59 9.20
C ALA A 180 -6.61 -7.12 9.09
N ARG A 181 -7.56 -6.19 9.26
CA ARG A 181 -7.28 -4.74 9.25
C ARG A 181 -6.36 -4.32 10.39
N TYR A 182 -6.61 -4.83 11.60
CA TYR A 182 -5.77 -4.55 12.75
C TYR A 182 -4.32 -4.97 12.49
N TRP A 183 -4.08 -6.21 12.06
CA TRP A 183 -2.73 -6.69 11.81
C TRP A 183 -2.06 -6.02 10.62
N ALA A 184 -2.82 -5.65 9.58
CA ALA A 184 -2.31 -4.87 8.46
C ALA A 184 -1.86 -3.48 8.93
N GLU A 185 -2.64 -2.81 9.78
CA GLU A 185 -2.25 -1.53 10.37
C GLU A 185 -1.00 -1.68 11.25
N GLN A 186 -0.91 -2.72 12.08
CA GLN A 186 0.29 -2.98 12.88
C GLN A 186 1.52 -3.20 11.98
N ALA A 187 1.40 -3.96 10.90
CA ALA A 187 2.49 -4.16 9.94
C ALA A 187 2.90 -2.83 9.28
N ALA A 188 1.92 -2.01 8.87
CA ALA A 188 2.16 -0.68 8.30
C ALA A 188 2.94 0.22 9.26
N LEU A 189 2.50 0.30 10.53
CA LEU A 189 3.14 1.13 11.55
C LEU A 189 4.60 0.76 11.77
N ASN A 190 4.94 -0.53 11.60
CA ASN A 190 6.28 -1.06 11.73
C ASN A 190 7.09 -1.09 10.41
N GLY A 191 6.63 -0.39 9.37
CA GLY A 191 7.44 -0.13 8.18
C GLY A 191 7.02 -0.88 6.92
N TYR A 192 6.06 -1.80 6.98
CA TYR A 192 5.68 -2.57 5.80
C TYR A 192 4.67 -1.80 4.91
N GLY A 193 5.18 -1.19 3.84
CA GLY A 193 4.41 -0.37 2.89
C GLY A 193 3.29 -1.12 2.17
N GLY A 194 3.51 -2.41 1.87
CA GLY A 194 2.52 -3.28 1.24
C GLY A 194 1.20 -3.40 2.02
N ALA A 195 1.20 -3.08 3.32
CA ALA A 195 -0.02 -3.10 4.12
C ALA A 195 -1.13 -2.18 3.59
N PHE A 196 -0.79 -1.03 3.01
CA PHE A 196 -1.80 -0.09 2.52
C PHE A 196 -2.51 -0.61 1.27
N VAL A 197 -1.72 -0.98 0.25
CA VAL A 197 -2.23 -1.34 -1.08
C VAL A 197 -2.68 -2.80 -1.14
N SER A 198 -1.94 -3.71 -0.50
CA SER A 198 -2.14 -5.15 -0.67
C SER A 198 -3.02 -5.78 0.41
N LEU A 199 -3.11 -5.18 1.61
CA LEU A 199 -3.90 -5.73 2.72
C LEU A 199 -5.10 -4.87 3.09
N LEU A 200 -4.88 -3.60 3.45
CA LEU A 200 -5.94 -2.69 3.90
C LEU A 200 -6.94 -2.41 2.76
N ALA A 201 -6.48 -1.99 1.58
CA ALA A 201 -7.36 -1.78 0.43
C ALA A 201 -8.11 -3.06 0.04
N MET A 202 -7.42 -4.21 0.03
CA MET A 202 -8.05 -5.51 -0.25
C MET A 202 -9.12 -5.89 0.79
N SER A 203 -8.93 -5.55 2.06
CA SER A 203 -9.93 -5.79 3.09
C SER A 203 -11.22 -5.00 2.85
N TYR A 204 -11.13 -3.77 2.34
CA TYR A 204 -12.30 -2.98 1.95
C TYR A 204 -12.95 -3.52 0.69
N MET A 205 -12.17 -4.04 -0.26
CA MET A 205 -12.70 -4.69 -1.45
C MET A 205 -13.52 -5.94 -1.14
N VAL A 206 -13.02 -6.80 -0.25
CA VAL A 206 -13.76 -7.98 0.20
C VAL A 206 -15.09 -7.58 0.85
N GLU A 207 -15.12 -6.47 1.60
CA GLU A 207 -16.36 -5.94 2.15
C GLU A 207 -17.31 -5.37 1.08
N LEU A 208 -16.78 -4.67 0.07
CA LEU A 208 -17.57 -4.18 -1.07
C LEU A 208 -18.17 -5.33 -1.89
N GLU A 209 -17.41 -6.40 -2.13
CA GLU A 209 -17.92 -7.62 -2.79
C GLU A 209 -19.10 -8.22 -2.01
N ASP A 210 -19.00 -8.31 -0.68
CA ASP A 210 -20.07 -8.82 0.17
C ASP A 210 -21.32 -7.94 0.14
N ILE A 211 -21.16 -6.62 0.18
CA ILE A 211 -22.27 -5.65 0.06
C ILE A 211 -22.94 -5.77 -1.31
N ASN A 212 -22.16 -5.87 -2.38
CA ASN A 212 -22.69 -6.05 -3.75
C ASN A 212 -23.49 -7.35 -3.89
N ARG A 213 -23.02 -8.46 -3.30
CA ARG A 213 -23.77 -9.72 -3.26
C ARG A 213 -25.09 -9.56 -2.52
N LYS A 214 -25.10 -8.88 -1.37
CA LYS A 214 -26.31 -8.60 -0.59
C LYS A 214 -27.31 -7.72 -1.34
N LEU A 215 -26.83 -6.69 -2.04
CA LEU A 215 -27.65 -5.83 -2.90
C LEU A 215 -28.31 -6.64 -4.02
N ALA A 216 -27.56 -7.55 -4.66
CA ALA A 216 -28.10 -8.42 -5.70
C ALA A 216 -29.14 -9.42 -5.15
N ALA A 217 -28.92 -9.95 -3.94
CA ALA A 217 -29.80 -10.93 -3.30
C ALA A 217 -31.08 -10.31 -2.69
N ASN A 218 -31.02 -9.08 -2.17
CA ASN A 218 -32.15 -8.43 -1.52
C ASN A 218 -32.25 -6.93 -1.87
N PRO A 219 -32.91 -6.59 -2.99
CA PRO A 219 -33.11 -5.20 -3.41
C PRO A 219 -33.98 -4.36 -2.47
N ALA A 220 -34.66 -4.95 -1.47
CA ALA A 220 -35.48 -4.19 -0.52
C ALA A 220 -34.63 -3.39 0.49
N GLN A 221 -33.32 -3.67 0.61
CA GLN A 221 -32.39 -2.98 1.52
C GLN A 221 -31.48 -1.98 0.80
N VAL A 222 -31.83 -1.56 -0.42
CA VAL A 222 -30.94 -0.80 -1.32
C VAL A 222 -30.40 0.48 -0.67
N GLU A 223 -31.22 1.26 0.03
CA GLU A 223 -30.78 2.54 0.61
C GLU A 223 -29.69 2.34 1.68
N ILE A 224 -29.95 1.48 2.67
CA ILE A 224 -28.99 1.18 3.76
C ILE A 224 -27.69 0.56 3.22
N LEU A 225 -27.81 -0.37 2.27
CA LEU A 225 -26.64 -1.05 1.70
C LEU A 225 -25.85 -0.13 0.77
N HIS A 226 -26.48 0.84 0.12
CA HIS A 226 -25.80 1.85 -0.70
C HIS A 226 -25.01 2.84 0.17
N ASP A 227 -25.56 3.26 1.31
CA ASP A 227 -24.82 4.08 2.27
C ASP A 227 -23.60 3.31 2.79
N GLN A 228 -23.77 2.08 3.27
CA GLN A 228 -22.65 1.25 3.71
C GLN A 228 -21.58 1.06 2.62
N GLN A 229 -22.01 0.85 1.37
CA GLN A 229 -21.09 0.76 0.24
C GLN A 229 -20.28 2.04 0.06
N THR A 230 -20.93 3.19 0.18
CA THR A 230 -20.29 4.50 0.07
C THR A 230 -19.25 4.69 1.17
N ASP A 231 -19.60 4.35 2.41
CA ASP A 231 -18.70 4.46 3.57
C ASP A 231 -17.44 3.62 3.39
N VAL A 232 -17.62 2.36 2.98
CA VAL A 232 -16.52 1.42 2.75
C VAL A 232 -15.63 1.90 1.60
N ALA A 233 -16.22 2.43 0.53
CA ALA A 233 -15.48 2.99 -0.59
C ALA A 233 -14.66 4.23 -0.20
N LEU A 234 -15.23 5.15 0.59
CA LEU A 234 -14.53 6.35 1.07
C LEU A 234 -13.38 5.99 2.02
N ASN A 235 -13.56 4.99 2.89
CA ASN A 235 -12.47 4.49 3.73
C ASN A 235 -11.35 3.86 2.90
N ALA A 236 -11.68 3.04 1.89
CA ALA A 236 -10.69 2.48 0.98
C ALA A 236 -9.89 3.58 0.26
N GLN A 237 -10.60 4.59 -0.26
CA GLN A 237 -9.98 5.75 -0.89
C GLN A 237 -9.08 6.52 0.08
N ALA A 238 -9.50 6.72 1.34
CA ALA A 238 -8.71 7.42 2.35
C ALA A 238 -7.38 6.70 2.64
N TYR A 239 -7.39 5.37 2.78
CA TYR A 239 -6.17 4.59 2.97
C TYR A 239 -5.26 4.60 1.73
N LEU A 240 -5.83 4.56 0.53
CA LEU A 240 -5.06 4.68 -0.71
C LEU A 240 -4.44 6.07 -0.87
N THR A 241 -5.16 7.14 -0.53
CA THR A 241 -4.62 8.51 -0.53
C THR A 241 -3.50 8.62 0.52
N LEU A 242 -3.71 8.09 1.73
CA LEU A 242 -2.67 8.08 2.77
C LEU A 242 -1.43 7.32 2.31
N SER A 243 -1.59 6.21 1.59
CA SER A 243 -0.47 5.42 1.05
C SER A 243 0.48 6.25 0.18
N VAL A 244 -0.07 7.19 -0.60
CA VAL A 244 0.71 8.12 -1.44
C VAL A 244 1.47 9.11 -0.59
N GLU A 245 0.86 9.65 0.47
CA GLU A 245 1.50 10.63 1.35
C GLU A 245 2.63 10.03 2.19
N VAL A 246 2.44 8.82 2.69
CA VAL A 246 3.40 8.20 3.62
C VAL A 246 4.51 7.44 2.92
N MET A 247 4.45 7.26 1.59
CA MET A 247 5.48 6.59 0.79
C MET A 247 6.03 7.49 -0.32
N PRO A 248 6.58 8.68 0.00
CA PRO A 248 7.01 9.65 -1.01
C PRO A 248 8.14 9.12 -1.92
N GLN A 249 8.99 8.23 -1.41
CA GLN A 249 10.03 7.55 -2.21
C GLN A 249 9.43 6.67 -3.32
N LEU A 250 8.19 6.22 -3.16
CA LEU A 250 7.46 5.42 -4.14
C LEU A 250 6.55 6.26 -5.03
N GLN A 251 6.68 7.59 -5.06
CA GLN A 251 5.80 8.47 -5.82
C GLN A 251 5.66 8.09 -7.31
N GLU A 252 6.76 7.64 -7.92
CA GLU A 252 6.77 7.17 -9.31
C GLU A 252 6.01 5.85 -9.42
N PHE A 253 6.31 4.88 -8.55
CA PHE A 253 5.60 3.61 -8.53
C PHE A 253 4.09 3.77 -8.28
N LEU A 254 3.70 4.74 -7.45
CA LEU A 254 2.31 5.05 -7.11
C LEU A 254 1.64 6.02 -8.09
N LEU A 255 2.32 6.45 -9.16
CA LEU A 255 1.76 7.38 -10.14
C LEU A 255 0.42 6.91 -10.73
N PRO A 256 0.23 5.63 -11.15
CA PRO A 256 -1.05 5.17 -11.65
C PRO A 256 -2.17 5.31 -10.61
N LEU A 257 -1.87 5.00 -9.35
CA LEU A 257 -2.80 5.16 -8.24
C LEU A 257 -3.18 6.65 -8.06
N ARG A 258 -2.19 7.55 -8.06
CA ARG A 258 -2.41 9.01 -7.96
C ARG A 258 -3.32 9.52 -9.07
N MET A 259 -3.02 9.17 -10.32
CA MET A 259 -3.80 9.57 -11.49
C MET A 259 -5.25 9.09 -11.37
N GLN A 260 -5.45 7.90 -10.83
CA GLN A 260 -6.76 7.28 -10.73
C GLN A 260 -7.57 7.83 -9.54
N LEU A 261 -6.92 8.14 -8.42
CA LEU A 261 -7.52 8.89 -7.31
C LEU A 261 -7.99 10.28 -7.77
N SER A 262 -7.18 10.99 -8.57
CA SER A 262 -7.56 12.32 -9.08
C SER A 262 -8.71 12.30 -10.08
N LYS A 263 -8.92 11.18 -10.80
CA LYS A 263 -10.03 11.00 -11.76
C LYS A 263 -11.35 10.58 -11.09
N SER A 264 -11.30 10.16 -9.82
CA SER A 264 -12.46 9.67 -9.09
C SER A 264 -13.24 10.85 -8.49
N GLU A 265 -14.10 11.48 -9.31
CA GLU A 265 -14.94 12.59 -8.84
C GLU A 265 -15.90 12.13 -7.74
N LEU A 266 -15.81 12.76 -6.57
CA LEU A 266 -16.77 12.61 -5.47
C LEU A 266 -17.91 13.60 -5.64
N SER A 267 -19.14 13.18 -5.32
CA SER A 267 -20.24 14.14 -5.18
C SER A 267 -19.98 15.07 -4.00
N THR A 268 -20.67 16.21 -3.93
CA THR A 268 -20.51 17.18 -2.83
C THR A 268 -20.70 16.56 -1.45
N GLU A 269 -21.68 15.66 -1.31
CA GLU A 269 -21.96 14.96 -0.06
C GLU A 269 -20.82 13.99 0.30
N GLU A 270 -20.31 13.23 -0.66
CA GLU A 270 -19.22 12.29 -0.45
C GLU A 270 -17.89 12.97 -0.18
N GLN A 271 -17.65 14.11 -0.83
CA GLN A 271 -16.49 14.94 -0.55
C GLN A 271 -16.50 15.42 0.90
N ALA A 272 -17.65 15.91 1.39
CA ALA A 272 -17.77 16.33 2.80
C ALA A 272 -17.46 15.17 3.77
N ARG A 273 -17.96 13.97 3.47
CA ARG A 273 -17.68 12.78 4.28
C ARG A 273 -16.22 12.33 4.19
N PHE A 274 -15.62 12.42 3.01
CA PHE A 274 -14.20 12.15 2.81
C PHE A 274 -13.33 13.14 3.62
N ASP A 275 -13.70 14.42 3.61
CA ASP A 275 -13.03 15.49 4.34
C ASP A 275 -13.14 15.35 5.88
N GLU A 276 -14.08 14.53 6.37
CA GLU A 276 -14.13 14.13 7.78
C GLU A 276 -13.24 12.91 8.07
N ILE A 277 -13.26 11.91 7.17
CA ILE A 277 -12.52 10.64 7.34
C ILE A 277 -11.02 10.86 7.21
N TYR A 278 -10.59 11.53 6.13
CA TYR A 278 -9.19 11.55 5.73
C TYR A 278 -8.28 12.30 6.71
N PRO A 279 -8.60 13.53 7.16
CA PRO A 279 -7.75 14.24 8.12
C PRO A 279 -7.62 13.51 9.46
N LYS A 280 -8.70 12.84 9.90
CA LYS A 280 -8.69 12.02 11.10
C LYS A 280 -7.74 10.84 10.95
N LEU A 281 -7.86 10.09 9.86
CA LEU A 281 -6.98 8.96 9.56
C LEU A 281 -5.51 9.40 9.51
N THR A 282 -5.21 10.51 8.84
CA THR A 282 -3.84 11.03 8.74
C THR A 282 -3.30 11.50 10.10
N SER A 283 -4.14 12.11 10.95
CA SER A 283 -3.74 12.45 12.33
C SER A 283 -3.45 11.21 13.15
N GLU A 284 -4.37 10.23 13.14
CA GLU A 284 -4.19 8.97 13.88
C GLU A 284 -2.92 8.24 13.44
N TRP A 285 -2.62 8.21 12.15
CA TRP A 285 -1.38 7.63 11.63
C TRP A 285 -0.13 8.32 12.20
N ARG A 286 -0.07 9.66 12.12
CA ARG A 286 1.05 10.43 12.64
C ARG A 286 1.23 10.23 14.14
N ASP A 287 0.14 10.24 14.90
CA ASP A 287 0.16 10.04 16.34
C ASP A 287 0.67 8.64 16.71
N LYS A 288 0.15 7.59 16.04
CA LYS A 288 0.59 6.20 16.25
C LYS A 288 2.07 6.02 15.92
N ARG A 289 2.57 6.57 14.82
CA ARG A 289 4.01 6.51 14.45
C ARG A 289 4.88 7.30 15.43
N ALA A 290 4.44 8.49 15.85
CA ALA A 290 5.16 9.29 16.83
C ALA A 290 5.28 8.57 18.19
N LEU A 291 4.23 7.85 18.63
CA LEU A 291 4.28 7.03 19.84
C LEU A 291 5.31 5.89 19.75
N LEU A 292 5.60 5.40 18.54
CA LEU A 292 6.66 4.41 18.29
C LEU A 292 8.05 5.05 18.12
N GLY A 293 8.15 6.38 18.18
CA GLY A 293 9.39 7.11 17.90
C GLY A 293 9.82 7.06 16.44
N LEU A 294 8.87 6.82 15.53
CA LEU A 294 9.11 6.68 14.09
C LEU A 294 8.58 7.89 13.31
N PRO A 295 9.20 8.26 12.17
CA PRO A 295 8.71 9.35 11.32
C PRO A 295 7.34 9.03 10.71
N ALA A 296 6.55 10.03 10.30
CA ALA A 296 5.27 9.74 9.64
C ALA A 296 5.42 9.00 8.30
N GLU A 297 6.51 9.26 7.59
CA GLU A 297 6.84 8.61 6.32
C GLU A 297 7.49 7.24 6.53
N LEU A 298 7.31 6.36 5.55
CA LEU A 298 7.94 5.06 5.46
C LEU A 298 9.21 5.15 4.62
N GLU A 299 10.24 4.43 5.05
CA GLU A 299 11.54 4.36 4.38
C GLU A 299 11.65 3.06 3.59
N PHE A 300 12.11 3.14 2.34
CA PHE A 300 12.36 2.02 1.46
C PHE A 300 13.80 2.06 0.97
N ASN A 301 14.40 0.88 0.85
CA ASN A 301 15.64 0.71 0.11
C ASN A 301 15.31 0.31 -1.32
N ILE A 302 15.42 1.25 -2.27
CA ILE A 302 15.09 1.02 -3.69
C ILE A 302 16.41 0.91 -4.47
N PRO A 303 16.75 -0.25 -5.03
CA PRO A 303 17.93 -0.38 -5.88
C PRO A 303 17.80 0.47 -7.15
N VAL A 304 18.91 1.03 -7.64
CA VAL A 304 18.94 1.87 -8.85
C VAL A 304 18.30 1.19 -10.07
N GLU A 305 18.53 -0.12 -10.25
CA GLU A 305 17.95 -0.89 -11.35
C GLU A 305 16.41 -1.00 -11.24
N VAL A 306 15.89 -0.99 -10.02
CA VAL A 306 14.45 -0.99 -9.73
C VAL A 306 13.85 0.38 -10.03
N GLU A 307 14.53 1.46 -9.63
CA GLU A 307 14.10 2.84 -9.95
C GLU A 307 14.01 3.07 -11.46
N GLN A 308 15.04 2.66 -12.21
CA GLN A 308 15.07 2.77 -13.67
C GLN A 308 13.93 1.97 -14.33
N TYR A 309 13.64 0.79 -13.80
CA TYR A 309 12.53 -0.02 -14.29
C TYR A 309 11.16 0.62 -14.02
N ILE A 310 10.96 1.19 -12.82
CA ILE A 310 9.73 1.90 -12.47
C ILE A 310 9.50 3.12 -13.38
N GLN A 311 10.55 3.89 -13.68
CA GLN A 311 10.46 5.02 -14.62
C GLN A 311 10.04 4.58 -16.02
N LEU A 312 10.54 3.43 -16.47
CA LEU A 312 10.17 2.86 -17.77
C LEU A 312 8.71 2.36 -17.77
N LEU A 313 8.25 1.72 -16.70
CA LEU A 313 6.83 1.35 -16.51
C LEU A 313 5.92 2.58 -16.56
N ASN A 314 6.32 3.68 -15.92
CA ASN A 314 5.55 4.92 -15.94
C ASN A 314 5.47 5.52 -17.35
N SER A 315 6.56 5.45 -18.11
CA SER A 315 6.57 5.89 -19.51
C SER A 315 5.58 5.08 -20.35
N GLU A 316 5.46 3.76 -20.11
CA GLU A 316 4.45 2.91 -20.76
C GLU A 316 3.03 3.32 -20.39
N VAL A 317 2.76 3.55 -19.10
CA VAL A 317 1.45 3.99 -18.59
C VAL A 317 1.06 5.35 -19.16
N SER A 318 1.99 6.30 -19.25
CA SER A 318 1.77 7.62 -19.87
C SER A 318 1.44 7.50 -21.36
N CYS A 319 2.11 6.59 -22.07
CA CYS A 319 1.84 6.29 -23.49
C CYS A 319 0.44 5.71 -23.69
N ALA A 320 0.04 4.73 -22.88
CA ALA A 320 -1.26 4.07 -22.96
C ALA A 320 -2.42 5.01 -22.62
N ASN A 321 -2.20 5.98 -21.73
CA ASN A 321 -3.22 6.96 -21.32
C ASN A 321 -3.33 8.18 -22.25
N GLY A 322 -2.51 8.27 -23.31
CA GLY A 322 -2.59 9.35 -24.29
C GLY A 322 -2.54 10.73 -23.67
N SER A 323 -1.54 10.98 -22.82
CA SER A 323 -1.35 12.30 -22.20
C SER A 323 -1.00 13.31 -23.30
N ASN A 324 -2.03 13.98 -23.82
CA ASN A 324 -1.96 15.27 -24.50
C ASN A 324 -1.67 16.36 -23.46
#